data_AF-A0A8K0NY37-F1
#
_entry.id   AF-A0A8K0NY37-F1
#
_cell.length_a   1.000
_cell.length_b   1.000
_cell.length_c   1.000
_cell.angle_alpha   90.00
_cell.angle_beta   90.00
_cell.angle_gamma   90.00
#
_symmetry.space_group_name_H-M   'P 1'
#
loop_
_entity.id
_entity.type
_entity.pdbx_description
1 polymer ?
#
loop_
_entity_poly.entity_id
_entity_poly.type
_entity_poly.pdbx_seq_one_letter_code
_entity_poly.pdbx_strand_id
1 'polypeptide(L)'
;MDVSKENISLAVGAKSNNLSCNKTGQTTKCDKCQSPYAIDPAKRKEVPGKVAQKPKFRKRLDPATNKILTLCNKCGLSMSRVRKRPPKKPLPTQEDKDGYLLESEAFACSLAERLNEPDAKRLYCPHFKTEPCGCLQRYLKGKDNEDLSKMDERAVKLLELLKKAKHLRSEKVDPSQSAAPQSKGVKKEPSQNSWVKSRRSVVFEEFVLSHRISLREELHLCERASQRVLMYSNNFLHKELKSMKNQRIQRKTGKFVKGLLKPITELPLASCCNAKCVNLASSHPELLELWRKLAQRGQKDARRVLAEMLTREEGSKTNCYKFISLVTGCSMNTISSVNKHVKRTSGSEEPPEHGLKRWWRDNPKRTKVNLSDRKKKNGGKQSERKIGDSDSPSLQTAAKPDKSLRAKATLSE
;
A
#
# COMPACT_ATOMS: atom_id res chain seq x y z
N MET A 1 61.52 -21.55 11.15
CA MET A 1 60.88 -21.44 9.82
C MET A 1 60.56 -19.98 9.61
N ASP A 2 61.55 -19.26 9.09
CA ASP A 2 61.48 -17.84 8.77
C ASP A 2 60.66 -17.64 7.50
N VAL A 3 59.62 -16.81 7.60
CA VAL A 3 58.84 -16.36 6.44
C VAL A 3 59.04 -14.86 6.29
N SER A 4 59.89 -14.55 5.32
CA SER A 4 60.25 -13.22 4.84
C SER A 4 59.03 -12.40 4.42
N LYS A 5 58.95 -11.15 4.92
CA LYS A 5 57.98 -10.15 4.45
C LYS A 5 58.55 -9.41 3.25
N GLU A 6 58.01 -9.67 2.06
CA GLU A 6 58.25 -8.85 0.88
C GLU A 6 57.39 -7.58 0.92
N ASN A 7 58.06 -6.42 0.95
CA ASN A 7 57.46 -5.10 0.77
C ASN A 7 57.29 -4.83 -0.74
N ILE A 8 56.05 -4.81 -1.23
CA ILE A 8 55.73 -4.37 -2.59
C ILE A 8 55.42 -2.87 -2.57
N SER A 9 56.38 -2.07 -3.00
CA SER A 9 56.27 -0.63 -3.20
C SER A 9 55.57 -0.34 -4.53
N LEU A 10 54.28 0.01 -4.50
CA LEU A 10 53.57 0.50 -5.68
C LEU A 10 53.92 1.98 -5.95
N ALA A 11 54.78 2.20 -6.94
CA ALA A 11 55.06 3.53 -7.48
C ALA A 11 53.84 4.06 -8.25
N VAL A 12 53.10 5.00 -7.66
CA VAL A 12 52.04 5.76 -8.33
C VAL A 12 52.68 6.86 -9.16
N GLY A 13 52.78 6.66 -10.48
CA GLY A 13 53.20 7.69 -11.43
C GLY A 13 52.24 8.88 -11.40
N ALA A 14 52.67 9.99 -10.80
CA ALA A 14 51.96 11.27 -10.83
C ALA A 14 52.01 11.85 -12.24
N LYS A 15 51.00 11.56 -13.06
CA LYS A 15 50.79 12.27 -14.34
C LYS A 15 50.48 13.73 -14.00
N SER A 16 51.38 14.63 -14.39
CA SER A 16 51.20 16.07 -14.24
C SER A 16 49.98 16.53 -15.03
N ASN A 17 48.91 16.89 -14.32
CA ASN A 17 47.74 17.50 -14.91
C ASN A 17 48.12 18.92 -15.35
N ASN A 18 48.44 19.08 -16.64
CA ASN A 18 48.65 20.38 -17.27
C ASN A 18 47.32 21.16 -17.26
N LEU A 19 47.05 21.90 -16.18
CA LEU A 19 45.96 22.86 -16.10
C LEU A 19 46.29 24.02 -17.05
N SER A 20 45.71 24.01 -18.24
CA SER A 20 45.78 25.13 -19.17
C SER A 20 45.06 26.35 -18.56
N CYS A 21 45.81 27.28 -17.97
CA CYS A 21 45.32 28.58 -17.57
C CYS A 21 44.96 29.44 -18.79
N ASN A 22 43.89 30.24 -18.71
CA ASN A 22 43.61 31.28 -19.70
C ASN A 22 44.59 32.46 -19.53
N LYS A 23 44.66 33.38 -20.51
CA LYS A 23 45.58 34.55 -20.49
C LYS A 23 45.43 35.43 -19.24
N THR A 24 44.31 35.30 -18.52
CA THR A 24 43.99 35.98 -17.26
C THR A 24 44.34 35.16 -16.01
N GLY A 25 45.00 34.01 -16.13
CA GLY A 25 45.36 33.12 -15.02
C GLY A 25 44.20 32.35 -14.38
N GLN A 26 42.94 32.68 -14.72
CA GLN A 26 41.78 32.00 -14.13
C GLN A 26 41.47 30.69 -14.86
N THR A 27 41.40 29.60 -14.10
CA THR A 27 40.93 28.29 -14.58
C THR A 27 39.41 28.34 -14.74
N THR A 28 38.89 28.11 -15.94
CA THR A 28 37.44 27.96 -16.17
C THR A 28 36.96 26.70 -15.45
N LYS A 29 36.21 26.87 -14.35
CA LYS A 29 35.60 25.78 -13.58
C LYS A 29 34.09 25.81 -13.79
N CYS A 30 33.43 24.67 -13.60
CA CYS A 30 31.96 24.63 -13.60
C CYS A 30 31.40 25.44 -12.42
N ASP A 31 30.55 26.43 -12.65
CA ASP A 31 30.03 27.29 -11.57
C ASP A 31 29.22 26.52 -10.51
N LYS A 32 28.62 25.38 -10.90
CA LYS A 32 27.78 24.57 -10.00
C LYS A 32 28.54 23.53 -9.19
N CYS A 33 29.51 22.84 -9.79
CA CYS A 33 30.23 21.74 -9.12
C CYS A 33 31.74 21.97 -9.00
N GLN A 34 32.22 23.14 -9.43
CA GLN A 34 33.62 23.57 -9.42
C GLN A 34 34.59 22.63 -10.14
N SER A 35 34.09 21.73 -11.00
CA SER A 35 34.92 20.78 -11.73
C SER A 35 35.94 21.51 -12.63
N PRO A 36 37.26 21.21 -12.49
CA PRO A 36 38.32 21.83 -13.28
C PRO A 36 38.54 21.14 -14.64
N TYR A 37 37.90 20.00 -14.90
CA TYR A 37 38.17 19.11 -16.03
C TYR A 37 37.42 19.48 -17.33
N ALA A 38 37.00 20.73 -17.47
CA ALA A 38 36.28 21.15 -18.64
C ALA A 38 37.12 22.18 -19.41
N ILE A 39 37.27 21.92 -20.70
CA ILE A 39 38.22 22.59 -21.59
C ILE A 39 37.48 23.74 -22.28
N ASP A 40 38.12 24.90 -22.33
CA ASP A 40 37.61 26.08 -23.02
C ASP A 40 37.40 25.75 -24.52
N PRO A 41 36.16 25.89 -25.05
CA PRO A 41 35.88 25.60 -26.45
C PRO A 41 36.67 26.49 -27.42
N ALA A 42 37.14 27.68 -27.00
CA ALA A 42 37.90 28.59 -27.85
C ALA A 42 39.35 28.14 -28.12
N LYS A 43 39.90 27.21 -27.33
CA LYS A 43 41.31 26.76 -27.43
C LYS A 43 41.52 25.53 -28.33
N ARG A 44 40.53 25.18 -29.17
CA ARG A 44 40.62 23.98 -30.00
C ARG A 44 41.53 24.25 -31.21
N LYS A 45 42.82 23.94 -31.09
CA LYS A 45 43.65 23.73 -32.27
C LYS A 45 43.10 22.50 -33.01
N GLU A 46 42.82 22.65 -34.30
CA GLU A 46 42.41 21.55 -35.16
C GLU A 46 43.56 20.54 -35.24
N VAL A 47 43.42 19.41 -34.57
CA VAL A 47 44.36 18.29 -34.72
C VAL A 47 43.73 17.33 -35.73
N PRO A 48 44.37 17.09 -36.90
CA PRO A 48 43.84 16.18 -37.90
C PRO A 48 43.78 14.75 -37.36
N GLY A 49 42.67 14.06 -37.61
CA GLY A 49 42.69 12.59 -37.68
C GLY A 49 42.09 11.78 -36.52
N LYS A 50 41.67 12.35 -35.38
CA LYS A 50 40.87 11.63 -34.35
C LYS A 50 40.36 12.61 -33.31
N VAL A 51 39.06 12.97 -33.38
CA VAL A 51 38.50 13.91 -32.41
C VAL A 51 37.44 13.24 -31.55
N ALA A 52 37.89 12.53 -30.51
CA ALA A 52 37.03 12.27 -29.36
C ALA A 52 36.43 13.62 -28.93
N GLN A 53 35.10 13.75 -29.02
CA GLN A 53 34.42 14.99 -28.68
C GLN A 53 34.63 15.26 -27.18
N LYS A 54 35.63 16.08 -26.84
CA LYS A 54 35.84 16.50 -25.46
C LYS A 54 34.59 17.26 -24.99
N PRO A 55 34.09 16.98 -23.78
CA PRO A 55 32.83 17.54 -23.29
C PRO A 55 32.94 19.07 -23.20
N LYS A 56 32.11 19.77 -23.98
CA LYS A 56 32.01 21.24 -23.98
C LYS A 56 31.28 21.72 -22.73
N PHE A 57 31.70 22.88 -22.20
CA PHE A 57 30.89 23.64 -21.24
C PHE A 57 29.58 24.08 -21.90
N ARG A 58 28.51 24.08 -21.12
CA ARG A 58 27.22 24.68 -21.50
C ARG A 58 27.08 26.00 -20.78
N LYS A 59 26.82 27.08 -21.52
CA LYS A 59 26.39 28.35 -20.92
C LYS A 59 24.88 28.31 -20.74
N ARG A 60 24.39 28.61 -19.54
CA ARG A 60 22.96 28.65 -19.20
C ARG A 60 22.68 29.83 -18.29
N LEU A 61 21.63 30.59 -18.59
CA LEU A 61 21.13 31.63 -17.69
C LEU A 61 20.50 30.95 -16.46
N ASP A 62 20.94 31.32 -15.27
CA ASP A 62 20.30 30.90 -14.03
C ASP A 62 19.01 31.71 -13.81
N PRO A 63 17.83 31.07 -13.77
CA PRO A 63 16.56 31.78 -13.64
C PRO A 63 16.41 32.53 -12.31
N ALA A 64 17.16 32.16 -11.27
CA ALA A 64 17.08 32.85 -9.97
C ALA A 64 17.94 34.13 -9.92
N THR A 65 19.09 34.13 -10.60
CA THR A 65 20.09 35.20 -10.49
C THR A 65 20.28 36.02 -11.76
N ASN A 66 19.68 35.60 -12.88
CA ASN A 66 19.91 36.15 -14.22
C ASN A 66 21.40 36.20 -14.63
N LYS A 67 22.27 35.39 -14.01
CA LYS A 67 23.68 35.28 -14.38
C LYS A 67 23.87 34.13 -15.37
N ILE A 68 24.77 34.32 -16.34
CA ILE A 68 25.15 33.26 -17.28
C ILE A 68 26.15 32.33 -16.58
N LEU A 69 25.69 31.14 -16.21
CA LEU A 69 26.52 30.10 -15.62
C LEU A 69 27.22 29.27 -16.70
N THR A 70 28.51 29.03 -16.49
CA THR A 70 29.36 28.10 -17.24
C THR A 70 29.36 26.74 -16.54
N LEU A 71 28.69 25.75 -17.15
CA LEU A 71 28.42 24.47 -16.51
C LEU A 71 29.06 23.31 -17.25
N CYS A 72 29.60 22.34 -16.52
CA CYS A 72 30.03 21.08 -17.12
C CYS A 72 28.83 20.35 -17.75
N ASN A 73 29.06 19.42 -18.67
CA ASN A 73 27.99 18.76 -19.41
C ASN A 73 26.95 18.09 -18.46
N LYS A 74 27.40 17.47 -17.36
CA LYS A 74 26.53 16.88 -16.33
C LYS A 74 25.63 17.93 -15.65
N CYS A 75 26.22 19.04 -15.19
CA CYS A 75 25.49 20.12 -14.52
C CYS A 75 24.55 20.86 -15.48
N GLY A 76 24.99 21.14 -16.70
CA GLY A 76 24.18 21.79 -17.73
C GLY A 76 22.99 20.94 -18.18
N LEU A 77 23.17 19.61 -18.31
CA LEU A 77 22.06 18.68 -18.54
C LEU A 77 21.10 18.62 -17.33
N SER A 78 21.62 18.65 -16.10
CA SER A 78 20.79 18.64 -14.89
C SER A 78 19.89 19.88 -14.79
N MET A 79 20.39 21.05 -15.21
CA MET A 79 19.61 22.30 -15.20
C MET A 79 18.66 22.40 -16.39
N SER A 80 19.06 21.93 -17.58
CA SER A 80 18.17 21.92 -18.76
C SER A 80 17.02 20.94 -18.58
N ARG A 81 17.26 19.86 -17.83
CA ARG A 81 16.21 18.95 -17.34
C ARG A 81 15.60 19.52 -16.06
N VAL A 82 15.08 20.76 -16.09
CA VAL A 82 13.87 21.01 -15.31
C VAL A 82 12.90 19.96 -15.85
N ARG A 83 12.82 18.82 -15.16
CA ARG A 83 11.88 17.77 -15.50
C ARG A 83 10.56 18.51 -15.47
N LYS A 84 10.01 18.87 -16.63
CA LYS A 84 8.61 19.28 -16.75
C LYS A 84 7.90 18.13 -16.06
N ARG A 85 7.52 18.34 -14.79
CA ARG A 85 6.81 17.32 -14.05
C ARG A 85 5.60 17.10 -14.95
N PRO A 86 5.36 15.86 -15.43
CA PRO A 86 4.19 15.64 -16.25
C PRO A 86 3.02 16.27 -15.50
N PRO A 87 2.19 17.08 -16.17
CA PRO A 87 1.12 17.80 -15.51
C PRO A 87 0.38 16.79 -14.64
N LYS A 88 0.31 17.05 -13.33
CA LYS A 88 -0.39 16.14 -12.43
C LYS A 88 -1.83 16.11 -12.94
N LYS A 89 -2.26 14.96 -13.45
CA LYS A 89 -3.68 14.76 -13.77
C LYS A 89 -4.48 15.20 -12.54
N PRO A 90 -5.52 16.05 -12.70
CA PRO A 90 -6.34 16.45 -11.58
C PRO A 90 -6.84 15.20 -10.86
N LEU A 91 -6.85 15.24 -9.53
CA LEU A 91 -7.42 14.13 -8.77
C LEU A 91 -8.93 14.11 -9.07
N PRO A 92 -9.51 12.93 -9.34
CA PRO A 92 -10.94 12.82 -9.62
C PRO A 92 -11.75 13.36 -8.44
N THR A 93 -12.78 14.14 -8.76
CA THR A 93 -13.68 14.70 -7.76
C THR A 93 -14.48 13.57 -7.10
N GLN A 94 -15.14 13.87 -5.98
CA GLN A 94 -16.02 12.88 -5.34
C GLN A 94 -17.26 12.63 -6.20
N GLU A 95 -17.76 13.65 -6.90
CA GLU A 95 -18.88 13.59 -7.83
C GLU A 95 -18.60 12.63 -9.00
N ASP A 96 -17.39 12.65 -9.57
CA ASP A 96 -16.98 11.71 -10.64
C ASP A 96 -17.07 10.25 -10.17
N LYS A 97 -16.70 9.99 -8.91
CA LYS A 97 -16.73 8.63 -8.34
C LYS A 97 -18.15 8.17 -8.08
N ASP A 98 -18.98 9.04 -7.51
CA ASP A 98 -20.36 8.71 -7.18
C ASP A 98 -21.20 8.55 -8.46
N GLY A 99 -20.96 9.39 -9.48
CA GLY A 99 -21.54 9.24 -10.81
C GLY A 99 -21.17 7.91 -11.47
N TYR A 100 -19.89 7.51 -11.43
CA TYR A 100 -19.46 6.21 -11.94
C TYR A 100 -20.12 5.02 -11.21
N LEU A 101 -20.24 5.10 -9.88
CA LEU A 101 -20.86 4.04 -9.10
C LEU A 101 -22.34 3.89 -9.43
N LEU A 102 -23.04 5.01 -9.59
CA LEU A 102 -24.45 5.03 -9.99
C LEU A 102 -24.66 4.44 -11.39
N GLU A 103 -23.84 4.85 -12.37
CA GLU A 103 -23.87 4.27 -13.73
C GLU A 103 -23.58 2.77 -13.71
N SER A 104 -22.57 2.36 -12.93
CA SER A 104 -22.19 0.95 -12.80
C SER A 104 -23.27 0.09 -12.14
N GLU A 105 -23.99 0.64 -11.17
CA GLU A 105 -25.14 -0.01 -10.52
C GLU A 105 -26.34 -0.08 -11.46
N ALA A 106 -26.63 0.98 -12.21
CA ALA A 106 -27.68 0.97 -13.24
C ALA A 106 -27.43 -0.11 -14.29
N PHE A 107 -26.19 -0.24 -14.78
CA PHE A 107 -25.79 -1.32 -15.70
C PHE A 107 -26.04 -2.72 -15.10
N ALA A 108 -25.72 -2.92 -13.82
CA ALA A 108 -25.94 -4.22 -13.17
C ALA A 108 -27.44 -4.50 -12.92
N CYS A 109 -28.25 -3.47 -12.67
CA CYS A 109 -29.71 -3.59 -12.58
C CYS A 109 -30.33 -3.98 -13.91
N SER A 110 -29.98 -3.31 -15.02
CA SER A 110 -30.47 -3.68 -16.35
C SER A 110 -30.05 -5.10 -16.75
N LEU A 111 -28.84 -5.51 -16.34
CA LEU A 111 -28.37 -6.88 -16.55
C LEU A 111 -29.20 -7.90 -15.73
N ALA A 112 -29.55 -7.57 -14.50
CA ALA A 112 -30.36 -8.42 -13.64
C ALA A 112 -31.81 -8.57 -14.12
N GLU A 113 -32.39 -7.48 -14.63
CA GLU A 113 -33.73 -7.50 -15.24
C GLU A 113 -33.73 -8.36 -16.51
N ARG A 114 -32.75 -8.17 -17.39
CA ARG A 114 -32.64 -8.94 -18.64
C ARG A 114 -32.42 -10.44 -18.44
N LEU A 115 -31.62 -10.83 -17.45
CA LEU A 115 -31.37 -12.24 -17.11
C LEU A 115 -32.42 -12.84 -16.16
N ASN A 116 -33.36 -12.03 -15.67
CA ASN A 116 -34.29 -12.39 -14.60
C ASN A 116 -33.60 -12.99 -13.34
N GLU A 117 -32.43 -12.44 -12.99
CA GLU A 117 -31.56 -12.97 -11.93
C GLU A 117 -31.11 -11.84 -10.99
N PRO A 118 -31.70 -11.72 -9.78
CA PRO A 118 -31.45 -10.57 -8.90
C PRO A 118 -30.00 -10.50 -8.38
N ASP A 119 -29.30 -11.64 -8.30
CA ASP A 119 -27.89 -11.69 -7.90
C ASP A 119 -26.97 -11.01 -8.94
N ALA A 120 -27.43 -10.81 -10.19
CA ALA A 120 -26.67 -10.11 -11.23
C ALA A 120 -26.46 -8.62 -10.93
N LYS A 121 -27.26 -8.03 -10.03
CA LYS A 121 -27.02 -6.67 -9.48
C LYS A 121 -25.64 -6.51 -8.85
N ARG A 122 -24.95 -7.62 -8.56
CA ARG A 122 -23.58 -7.61 -8.02
C ARG A 122 -22.50 -7.52 -9.09
N LEU A 123 -22.83 -7.73 -10.37
CA LEU A 123 -21.89 -7.83 -11.48
C LEU A 123 -21.49 -6.45 -12.05
N TYR A 124 -20.98 -5.57 -11.18
CA TYR A 124 -20.28 -4.35 -11.60
C TYR A 124 -18.96 -4.16 -10.85
N CYS A 125 -18.03 -3.40 -11.43
CA CYS A 125 -16.77 -3.06 -10.77
C CYS A 125 -16.92 -1.77 -9.94
N PRO A 126 -16.68 -1.78 -8.61
CA PRO A 126 -16.77 -0.57 -7.80
C PRO A 126 -15.43 0.18 -7.69
N HIS A 127 -14.40 -0.21 -8.46
CA HIS A 127 -13.06 0.32 -8.27
C HIS A 127 -12.85 1.62 -9.07
N PHE A 128 -12.48 2.69 -8.36
CA PHE A 128 -12.11 3.98 -8.94
C PHE A 128 -10.80 4.45 -8.30
N LYS A 129 -9.80 4.83 -9.12
CA LYS A 129 -8.51 5.37 -8.63
C LYS A 129 -8.26 6.78 -9.15
N THR A 130 -7.90 6.87 -10.42
CA THR A 130 -7.77 8.11 -11.19
C THR A 130 -8.79 8.17 -12.29
N GLU A 131 -9.10 7.01 -12.86
CA GLU A 131 -10.12 6.77 -13.85
C GLU A 131 -10.97 5.58 -13.36
N PRO A 132 -12.21 5.43 -13.84
CA PRO A 132 -13.06 4.29 -13.51
C PRO A 132 -12.44 2.98 -14.00
N CYS A 133 -12.44 1.93 -13.18
CA CYS A 133 -11.82 0.67 -13.58
C CYS A 133 -12.64 -0.05 -14.65
N GLY A 134 -13.95 -0.21 -14.43
CA GLY A 134 -14.89 -0.78 -15.41
C GLY A 134 -14.55 -2.18 -15.93
N CYS A 135 -13.61 -2.91 -15.32
CA CYS A 135 -13.11 -4.18 -15.88
C CYS A 135 -14.20 -5.23 -16.04
N LEU A 136 -15.14 -5.30 -15.09
CA LEU A 136 -16.24 -6.26 -15.14
C LEU A 136 -17.24 -5.91 -16.23
N GLN A 137 -17.58 -4.63 -16.36
CA GLN A 137 -18.46 -4.12 -17.42
C GLN A 137 -17.82 -4.32 -18.81
N ARG A 138 -16.52 -4.07 -18.95
CA ARG A 138 -15.76 -4.33 -20.19
C ARG A 138 -15.73 -5.81 -20.56
N TYR A 139 -15.49 -6.69 -19.59
CA TYR A 139 -15.55 -8.14 -19.83
C TYR A 139 -16.94 -8.59 -20.31
N LEU A 140 -18.00 -8.09 -19.68
CA LEU A 140 -19.38 -8.43 -20.04
C LEU A 140 -19.74 -7.90 -21.44
N LYS A 141 -19.48 -6.63 -21.71
CA LYS A 141 -19.73 -6.00 -23.02
C LYS A 141 -18.93 -6.64 -24.15
N GLY A 142 -17.74 -7.18 -23.86
CA GLY A 142 -16.87 -7.77 -24.87
C GLY A 142 -16.13 -6.73 -25.70
N LYS A 143 -15.72 -7.12 -26.90
CA LYS A 143 -15.22 -6.18 -27.92
C LYS A 143 -16.40 -5.43 -28.54
N ASP A 144 -16.15 -4.21 -29.03
CA ASP A 144 -17.19 -3.38 -29.67
C ASP A 144 -17.90 -4.19 -30.78
N ASN A 145 -19.25 -4.19 -30.76
CA ASN A 145 -20.16 -4.96 -31.65
C ASN A 145 -20.35 -6.45 -31.36
N GLU A 146 -20.11 -6.95 -30.14
CA GLU A 146 -20.59 -8.29 -29.80
C GLU A 146 -22.10 -8.34 -29.50
N ASP A 147 -22.75 -9.42 -29.95
CA ASP A 147 -24.16 -9.68 -29.72
C ASP A 147 -24.52 -9.71 -28.23
N LEU A 148 -25.71 -9.20 -27.90
CA LEU A 148 -26.26 -9.23 -26.53
C LEU A 148 -26.30 -10.65 -25.94
N SER A 149 -26.43 -11.68 -26.78
CA SER A 149 -26.38 -13.09 -26.38
C SER A 149 -25.03 -13.47 -25.75
N LYS A 150 -23.91 -13.01 -26.32
CA LYS A 150 -22.56 -13.30 -25.78
C LYS A 150 -22.34 -12.60 -24.44
N MET A 151 -22.89 -11.40 -24.28
CA MET A 151 -22.89 -10.70 -22.99
C MET A 151 -23.67 -11.51 -21.94
N ASP A 152 -24.83 -12.08 -22.31
CA ASP A 152 -25.64 -12.92 -21.43
C ASP A 152 -24.93 -14.22 -21.05
N GLU A 153 -24.32 -14.91 -22.01
CA GLU A 153 -23.51 -16.11 -21.74
C GLU A 153 -22.36 -15.83 -20.75
N ARG A 154 -21.64 -14.71 -20.93
CA ARG A 154 -20.57 -14.32 -19.99
C ARG A 154 -21.12 -13.99 -18.60
N ALA A 155 -22.27 -13.32 -18.54
CA ALA A 155 -22.92 -12.97 -17.29
C ALA A 155 -23.40 -14.22 -16.54
N VAL A 156 -23.99 -15.18 -17.25
CA VAL A 156 -24.42 -16.48 -16.69
C VAL A 156 -23.23 -17.23 -16.09
N LYS A 157 -22.09 -17.31 -16.79
CA LYS A 157 -20.86 -17.93 -16.25
C LYS A 157 -20.39 -17.26 -14.94
N LEU A 158 -20.42 -15.93 -14.86
CA LEU A 158 -20.06 -15.22 -13.63
C LEU A 158 -21.13 -15.39 -12.53
N LEU A 159 -22.40 -15.51 -12.88
CA LEU A 159 -23.49 -15.81 -11.95
C LEU A 159 -23.36 -17.20 -11.35
N GLU A 160 -22.98 -18.21 -12.13
CA GLU A 160 -22.71 -19.56 -11.63
C GLU A 160 -21.61 -19.56 -10.57
N LEU A 161 -20.50 -18.86 -10.84
CA LEU A 161 -19.41 -18.68 -9.86
C LEU A 161 -19.91 -17.96 -8.60
N LEU A 162 -20.75 -16.95 -8.76
CA LEU A 162 -21.33 -16.20 -7.65
C LEU A 162 -22.26 -17.06 -6.80
N LYS A 163 -23.17 -17.81 -7.42
CA LYS A 163 -24.11 -18.71 -6.76
C LYS A 163 -23.35 -19.81 -6.01
N LYS A 164 -22.33 -20.42 -6.64
CA LYS A 164 -21.46 -21.42 -6.00
C LYS A 164 -20.68 -20.82 -4.83
N ALA A 165 -20.11 -19.63 -4.97
CA ALA A 165 -19.46 -18.91 -3.88
C ALA A 165 -20.43 -18.62 -2.71
N LYS A 166 -21.66 -18.20 -3.02
CA LYS A 166 -22.72 -17.90 -2.05
C LYS A 166 -23.12 -19.16 -1.28
N HIS A 167 -23.27 -20.28 -1.98
CA HIS A 167 -23.59 -21.59 -1.40
C HIS A 167 -22.49 -22.08 -0.46
N LEU A 168 -21.25 -22.21 -0.96
CA LEU A 168 -20.09 -22.65 -0.19
C LEU A 168 -19.79 -21.74 1.03
N ARG A 169 -20.09 -20.45 0.91
CA ARG A 169 -19.98 -19.49 2.03
C ARG A 169 -21.05 -19.70 3.09
N SER A 170 -22.24 -20.17 2.69
CA SER A 170 -23.38 -20.41 3.57
C SER A 170 -23.32 -21.78 4.27
N GLU A 171 -22.62 -22.74 3.68
CA GLU A 171 -22.29 -24.02 4.30
C GLU A 171 -21.55 -23.75 5.62
N LYS A 172 -22.27 -23.94 6.71
CA LYS A 172 -21.68 -23.93 8.04
C LYS A 172 -20.83 -25.19 8.15
N VAL A 173 -19.56 -25.03 8.49
CA VAL A 173 -18.74 -26.17 8.92
C VAL A 173 -19.37 -26.70 10.20
N ASP A 174 -20.02 -27.86 10.11
CA ASP A 174 -20.55 -28.52 11.29
C ASP A 174 -19.36 -28.87 12.20
N PRO A 175 -19.32 -28.35 13.45
CA PRO A 175 -18.20 -28.56 14.35
C PRO A 175 -17.93 -30.05 14.63
N SER A 176 -18.94 -30.90 14.48
CA SER A 176 -18.90 -32.34 14.73
C SER A 176 -17.92 -33.09 13.82
N GLN A 177 -17.71 -32.63 12.58
CA GLN A 177 -16.78 -33.28 11.64
C GLN A 177 -15.33 -32.82 11.79
N SER A 178 -15.07 -31.80 12.60
CA SER A 178 -13.73 -31.20 12.78
C SER A 178 -13.02 -31.66 14.06
N ALA A 179 -13.56 -32.63 14.79
CA ALA A 179 -12.95 -33.20 15.98
C ALA A 179 -11.76 -34.07 15.57
N ALA A 180 -10.63 -33.44 15.26
CA ALA A 180 -9.34 -34.13 15.25
C ALA A 180 -9.18 -34.86 16.60
N PRO A 181 -8.71 -36.11 16.61
CA PRO A 181 -8.56 -36.89 17.83
C PRO A 181 -7.59 -36.15 18.76
N GLN A 182 -8.14 -35.48 19.78
CA GLN A 182 -7.35 -34.80 20.78
C GLN A 182 -6.75 -35.86 21.71
N SER A 183 -5.42 -35.91 21.68
CA SER A 183 -4.57 -36.51 22.69
C SER A 183 -5.09 -36.20 24.10
N LYS A 184 -5.35 -37.26 24.87
CA LYS A 184 -5.80 -37.23 26.26
C LYS A 184 -4.86 -36.36 27.11
N GLY A 185 -5.32 -35.20 27.58
CA GLY A 185 -4.50 -34.34 28.43
C GLY A 185 -5.25 -33.13 28.99
N VAL A 186 -5.76 -33.28 30.21
CA VAL A 186 -6.17 -32.24 31.16
C VAL A 186 -7.41 -31.40 30.78
N LYS A 187 -8.52 -31.73 31.43
CA LYS A 187 -9.80 -31.01 31.44
C LYS A 187 -9.62 -29.59 32.01
N LYS A 188 -9.57 -28.57 31.15
CA LYS A 188 -9.99 -27.20 31.52
C LYS A 188 -11.23 -26.88 30.71
N GLU A 189 -12.36 -26.69 31.40
CA GLU A 189 -13.61 -26.27 30.79
C GLU A 189 -13.39 -24.99 29.96
N PRO A 190 -13.58 -25.05 28.63
CA PRO A 190 -13.46 -23.87 27.81
C PRO A 190 -14.74 -23.05 27.98
N SER A 191 -14.61 -21.94 28.70
CA SER A 191 -15.55 -20.82 28.73
C SER A 191 -16.32 -20.69 27.42
N GLN A 192 -17.63 -20.89 27.52
CA GLN A 192 -18.66 -20.96 26.48
C GLN A 192 -18.94 -19.59 25.82
N ASN A 193 -17.90 -18.80 25.57
CA ASN A 193 -18.02 -17.42 25.12
C ASN A 193 -17.79 -17.30 23.61
N SER A 194 -18.88 -17.45 22.84
CA SER A 194 -19.31 -16.57 21.74
C SER A 194 -18.38 -16.35 20.51
N TRP A 195 -17.21 -16.95 20.44
CA TRP A 195 -16.21 -16.70 19.37
C TRP A 195 -15.85 -17.91 18.51
N VAL A 196 -16.73 -18.92 18.43
CA VAL A 196 -16.83 -19.80 17.26
C VAL A 196 -17.40 -19.00 16.08
N LYS A 197 -16.73 -17.90 15.74
CA LYS A 197 -16.99 -17.10 14.56
C LYS A 197 -16.62 -17.97 13.37
N SER A 198 -17.64 -18.64 12.82
CA SER A 198 -17.73 -19.15 11.45
C SER A 198 -16.33 -19.40 10.86
N ARG A 199 -15.76 -20.56 11.20
CA ARG A 199 -14.72 -21.11 10.33
C ARG A 199 -15.38 -21.28 8.98
N ARG A 200 -14.80 -20.65 7.96
CA ARG A 200 -15.24 -20.85 6.58
C ARG A 200 -14.93 -22.30 6.21
N SER A 201 -15.72 -22.88 5.33
CA SER A 201 -15.41 -24.20 4.80
C SER A 201 -14.08 -24.15 4.05
N VAL A 202 -13.25 -25.17 4.22
CA VAL A 202 -11.99 -25.31 3.47
C VAL A 202 -12.30 -25.34 1.96
N VAL A 203 -13.41 -25.96 1.61
CA VAL A 203 -13.94 -26.01 0.23
C VAL A 203 -14.21 -24.61 -0.34
N PHE A 204 -14.83 -23.70 0.42
CA PHE A 204 -15.00 -22.31 -0.02
C PHE A 204 -13.65 -21.62 -0.24
N GLU A 205 -12.67 -21.91 0.62
CA GLU A 205 -11.36 -21.27 0.53
C GLU A 205 -10.59 -21.71 -0.72
N GLU A 206 -10.53 -23.02 -0.98
CA GLU A 206 -9.94 -23.60 -2.20
C GLU A 206 -10.66 -23.14 -3.47
N PHE A 207 -12.00 -23.07 -3.41
CA PHE A 207 -12.81 -22.53 -4.51
C PHE A 207 -12.44 -21.08 -4.82
N VAL A 208 -12.34 -20.21 -3.81
CA VAL A 208 -11.95 -18.81 -4.00
C VAL A 208 -10.53 -18.70 -4.55
N LEU A 209 -9.57 -19.48 -4.04
CA LEU A 209 -8.17 -19.39 -4.46
C LEU A 209 -7.96 -19.83 -5.91
N SER A 210 -8.59 -20.94 -6.33
CA SER A 210 -8.51 -21.45 -7.71
C SER A 210 -9.13 -20.48 -8.71
N HIS A 211 -10.38 -20.08 -8.50
CA HIS A 211 -11.10 -19.23 -9.45
C HIS A 211 -10.60 -17.78 -9.46
N ARG A 212 -10.01 -17.30 -8.35
CA ARG A 212 -9.43 -15.96 -8.31
C ARG A 212 -8.29 -15.80 -9.32
N ILE A 213 -7.49 -16.84 -9.55
CA ILE A 213 -6.39 -16.80 -10.53
C ILE A 213 -6.98 -16.62 -11.93
N SER A 214 -7.90 -17.49 -12.35
CA SER A 214 -8.60 -17.37 -13.64
C SER A 214 -9.27 -16.00 -13.83
N LEU A 215 -10.06 -15.52 -12.85
CA LEU A 215 -10.71 -14.21 -12.94
C LEU A 215 -9.71 -13.04 -13.13
N ARG A 216 -8.51 -13.14 -12.57
CA ARG A 216 -7.52 -12.05 -12.60
C ARG A 216 -6.57 -12.14 -13.79
N GLU A 217 -6.15 -13.35 -14.13
CA GLU A 217 -5.11 -13.59 -15.15
C GLU A 217 -5.74 -13.81 -16.51
N GLU A 218 -6.81 -14.59 -16.61
CA GLU A 218 -7.49 -14.88 -17.88
C GLU A 218 -8.51 -13.80 -18.24
N LEU A 219 -9.35 -13.38 -17.27
CA LEU A 219 -10.41 -12.39 -17.52
C LEU A 219 -10.00 -10.94 -17.22
N HIS A 220 -8.76 -10.73 -16.75
CA HIS A 220 -8.21 -9.42 -16.41
C HIS A 220 -9.07 -8.56 -15.45
N LEU A 221 -9.84 -9.20 -14.56
CA LEU A 221 -10.63 -8.49 -13.57
C LEU A 221 -9.75 -7.94 -12.46
N CYS A 222 -10.07 -6.74 -12.00
CA CYS A 222 -9.42 -6.20 -10.82
C CYS A 222 -9.84 -6.96 -9.56
N GLU A 223 -9.01 -6.89 -8.52
CA GLU A 223 -9.25 -7.56 -7.24
C GLU A 223 -10.65 -7.26 -6.65
N ARG A 224 -11.13 -6.01 -6.78
CA ARG A 224 -12.45 -5.61 -6.28
C ARG A 224 -13.60 -6.24 -7.06
N ALA A 225 -13.44 -6.45 -8.36
CA ALA A 225 -14.42 -7.15 -9.18
C ALA A 225 -14.43 -8.65 -8.83
N SER A 226 -13.27 -9.29 -8.75
CA SER A 226 -13.16 -10.70 -8.33
C SER A 226 -13.76 -10.95 -6.94
N GLN A 227 -13.59 -10.02 -5.99
CA GLN A 227 -14.23 -10.07 -4.67
C GLN A 227 -15.75 -10.05 -4.71
N ARG A 228 -16.35 -9.32 -5.66
CA ARG A 228 -17.82 -9.26 -5.78
C ARG A 228 -18.38 -10.58 -6.32
N VAL A 229 -17.71 -11.14 -7.34
CA VAL A 229 -18.06 -12.43 -7.94
C VAL A 229 -17.89 -13.57 -6.92
N LEU A 230 -16.70 -13.70 -6.33
CA LEU A 230 -16.38 -14.82 -5.41
C LEU A 230 -16.78 -14.56 -3.94
N MET A 231 -17.45 -13.43 -3.64
CA MET A 231 -17.99 -13.06 -2.33
C MET A 231 -17.02 -13.10 -1.14
N TYR A 232 -15.71 -12.97 -1.36
CA TYR A 232 -14.71 -12.93 -0.29
C TYR A 232 -14.40 -11.50 0.17
N SER A 233 -14.05 -11.37 1.45
CA SER A 233 -13.64 -10.09 2.05
C SER A 233 -12.16 -9.79 1.78
N ASN A 234 -11.72 -8.53 1.79
CA ASN A 234 -10.29 -8.16 1.79
C ASN A 234 -9.44 -8.95 2.80
N ASN A 235 -10.00 -9.23 3.98
CA ASN A 235 -9.29 -9.98 5.03
C ASN A 235 -9.08 -11.47 4.69
N PHE A 236 -9.80 -12.02 3.70
CA PHE A 236 -9.68 -13.41 3.28
C PHE A 236 -8.25 -13.72 2.83
N LEU A 237 -7.63 -12.82 2.04
CA LEU A 237 -6.27 -13.02 1.53
C LEU A 237 -5.16 -12.74 2.55
N HIS A 238 -5.49 -12.12 3.69
CA HIS A 238 -4.49 -11.66 4.65
C HIS A 238 -4.54 -12.38 5.99
N LYS A 239 -5.66 -13.05 6.30
CA LYS A 239 -5.84 -13.78 7.55
C LYS A 239 -5.39 -15.22 7.34
N GLU A 240 -4.35 -15.58 8.08
CA GLU A 240 -3.79 -16.93 8.18
C GLU A 240 -4.94 -17.94 8.38
N LEU A 241 -5.05 -18.88 7.46
CA LEU A 241 -5.96 -20.00 7.59
C LEU A 241 -5.51 -20.78 8.82
N LYS A 242 -6.36 -20.88 9.85
CA LYS A 242 -6.03 -21.72 11.02
C LYS A 242 -5.83 -23.19 10.62
N SER A 243 -6.38 -23.61 9.46
CA SER A 243 -6.22 -24.93 8.85
C SER A 243 -4.86 -25.10 8.16
N MET A 244 -4.28 -24.06 7.57
CA MET A 244 -2.99 -24.13 6.86
C MET A 244 -1.95 -23.22 7.53
N LYS A 245 -1.35 -23.73 8.61
CA LYS A 245 -0.32 -23.01 9.41
C LYS A 245 0.97 -22.65 8.63
N ASN A 246 1.14 -23.10 7.39
CA ASN A 246 2.44 -23.04 6.70
C ASN A 246 2.51 -22.09 5.49
N GLN A 247 1.41 -21.46 5.07
CA GLN A 247 1.41 -20.57 3.89
C GLN A 247 0.83 -19.19 4.20
N ARG A 248 1.52 -18.43 5.06
CA ARG A 248 1.32 -16.99 5.06
C ARG A 248 1.85 -16.44 3.73
N ILE A 249 1.12 -15.55 3.06
CA ILE A 249 1.76 -14.58 2.16
C ILE A 249 2.77 -13.84 3.05
N GLN A 250 4.03 -14.27 3.00
CA GLN A 250 5.10 -13.67 3.77
C GLN A 250 5.07 -12.17 3.49
N ARG A 251 5.27 -11.35 4.53
CA ARG A 251 5.19 -9.89 4.41
C ARG A 251 6.16 -9.42 3.31
N LYS A 252 5.70 -9.24 2.07
CA LYS A 252 6.57 -8.80 0.94
C LYS A 252 7.24 -7.45 1.18
N THR A 253 6.81 -6.73 2.22
CA THR A 253 7.27 -5.40 2.59
C THR A 253 8.09 -5.42 3.87
N GLY A 254 9.34 -4.96 3.79
CA GLY A 254 10.25 -4.79 4.91
C GLY A 254 11.68 -5.15 4.50
N LYS A 255 12.68 -4.52 5.12
CA LYS A 255 14.09 -4.84 4.80
C LYS A 255 14.41 -6.30 5.12
N PHE A 256 13.85 -6.82 6.22
CA PHE A 256 14.05 -8.20 6.64
C PHE A 256 13.52 -9.20 5.61
N VAL A 257 12.25 -9.07 5.19
CA VAL A 257 11.65 -10.04 4.25
C VAL A 257 12.25 -9.94 2.84
N LYS A 258 12.85 -8.79 2.50
CA LYS A 258 13.62 -8.64 1.27
C LYS A 258 15.04 -9.20 1.36
N GLY A 259 15.44 -9.81 2.48
CA GLY A 259 16.80 -10.27 2.71
C GLY A 259 17.85 -9.14 2.73
N LEU A 260 17.42 -7.89 2.93
CA LEU A 260 18.31 -6.71 2.88
C LEU A 260 18.98 -6.41 4.22
N LEU A 261 18.71 -7.20 5.26
CA LEU A 261 19.39 -7.05 6.54
C LEU A 261 20.72 -7.79 6.49
N LYS A 262 21.80 -7.04 6.68
CA LYS A 262 23.13 -7.61 6.84
C LYS A 262 23.22 -8.46 8.13
N PRO A 263 24.04 -9.52 8.13
CA PRO A 263 24.44 -10.21 9.36
C PRO A 263 24.90 -9.23 10.45
N ILE A 264 24.70 -9.56 11.73
CA ILE A 264 25.13 -8.69 12.84
C ILE A 264 26.64 -8.47 12.80
N THR A 265 27.39 -9.51 12.44
CA THR A 265 28.85 -9.49 12.25
C THR A 265 29.33 -8.48 11.22
N GLU A 266 28.52 -8.13 10.23
CA GLU A 266 28.86 -7.15 9.19
C GLU A 266 28.38 -5.72 9.52
N LEU A 267 27.55 -5.54 10.57
CA LEU A 267 27.06 -4.21 10.95
C LEU A 267 28.16 -3.20 11.30
N PRO A 268 29.29 -3.58 11.94
CA PRO A 268 30.40 -2.66 12.19
C PRO A 268 30.97 -2.01 10.92
N LEU A 269 30.87 -2.68 9.78
CA LEU A 269 31.34 -2.20 8.48
C LEU A 269 30.37 -1.18 7.84
N ALA A 270 29.14 -1.07 8.34
CA ALA A 270 28.15 -0.13 7.85
C ALA A 270 28.30 1.25 8.49
N SER A 271 27.93 2.32 7.77
CA SER A 271 27.86 3.67 8.35
C SER A 271 26.42 4.02 8.73
N CYS A 272 26.20 4.47 9.97
CA CYS A 272 24.86 4.89 10.45
C CYS A 272 24.73 6.39 10.75
N CYS A 273 25.64 6.94 11.55
CA CYS A 273 25.67 8.34 11.98
C CYS A 273 27.07 8.68 12.49
N ASN A 274 27.30 9.95 12.81
CA ASN A 274 28.59 10.44 13.31
C ASN A 274 28.98 9.83 14.68
N ALA A 275 27.98 9.47 15.50
CA ALA A 275 28.21 8.82 16.80
C ALA A 275 28.57 7.33 16.68
N LYS A 276 28.72 6.79 15.46
CA LYS A 276 29.10 5.40 15.17
C LYS A 276 28.31 4.38 16.01
N CYS A 277 26.98 4.51 16.10
CA CYS A 277 26.13 3.55 16.83
C CYS A 277 26.35 2.08 16.40
N VAL A 278 26.85 1.85 15.18
CA VAL A 278 27.27 0.53 14.69
C VAL A 278 28.34 -0.15 15.55
N ASN A 279 29.13 0.59 16.32
CA ASN A 279 30.12 0.02 17.24
C ASN A 279 29.46 -0.87 18.32
N LEU A 280 28.17 -0.66 18.61
CA LEU A 280 27.41 -1.54 19.49
C LEU A 280 27.34 -2.98 18.96
N ALA A 281 27.44 -3.17 17.64
CA ALA A 281 27.48 -4.50 17.04
C ALA A 281 28.80 -5.22 17.28
N SER A 282 29.90 -4.49 17.50
CA SER A 282 31.19 -5.08 17.87
C SER A 282 31.23 -5.47 19.34
N SER A 283 30.65 -4.66 20.22
CA SER A 283 30.70 -4.90 21.67
C SER A 283 29.58 -5.80 22.18
N HIS A 284 28.40 -5.76 21.57
CA HIS A 284 27.21 -6.49 22.05
C HIS A 284 26.47 -7.22 20.91
N PRO A 285 27.15 -8.11 20.14
CA PRO A 285 26.53 -8.79 19.01
C PRO A 285 25.32 -9.64 19.44
N GLU A 286 25.41 -10.36 20.57
CA GLU A 286 24.35 -11.24 21.07
C GLU A 286 23.06 -10.47 21.43
N LEU A 287 23.20 -9.30 22.05
CA LEU A 287 22.06 -8.42 22.35
C LEU A 287 21.34 -7.99 21.08
N LEU A 288 22.10 -7.62 20.03
CA LEU A 288 21.50 -7.22 18.75
C LEU A 288 20.82 -8.40 18.05
N GLU A 289 21.35 -9.61 18.17
CA GLU A 289 20.69 -10.82 17.68
C GLU A 289 19.38 -11.10 18.42
N LEU A 290 19.38 -10.97 19.75
CA LEU A 290 18.18 -11.11 20.58
C LEU A 290 17.11 -10.09 20.16
N TRP A 291 17.47 -8.81 20.08
CA TRP A 291 16.57 -7.76 19.60
C TRP A 291 16.04 -8.03 18.21
N ARG A 292 16.89 -8.53 17.30
CA ARG A 292 16.48 -8.91 15.95
C ARG A 292 15.48 -10.08 15.96
N LYS A 293 15.73 -11.12 16.75
CA LYS A 293 14.81 -12.27 16.92
C LYS A 293 13.47 -11.84 17.52
N LEU A 294 13.49 -11.04 18.58
CA LEU A 294 12.28 -10.52 19.22
C LEU A 294 11.48 -9.63 18.27
N ALA A 295 12.13 -8.73 17.53
CA ALA A 295 11.46 -7.88 16.55
C ALA A 295 10.80 -8.68 15.40
N GLN A 296 11.30 -9.88 15.10
CA GLN A 296 10.72 -10.77 14.10
C GLN A 296 9.49 -11.54 14.61
N ARG A 297 9.41 -11.82 15.93
CA ARG A 297 8.32 -12.58 16.54
C ARG A 297 6.95 -11.92 16.37
N GLY A 298 6.89 -10.59 16.47
CA GLY A 298 5.62 -9.88 16.36
C GLY A 298 5.72 -8.37 16.43
N GLN A 299 4.61 -7.67 16.13
CA GLN A 299 4.57 -6.21 16.19
C GLN A 299 4.71 -5.66 17.62
N LYS A 300 4.18 -6.37 18.62
CA LYS A 300 4.28 -5.97 20.02
C LYS A 300 5.74 -6.03 20.48
N ASP A 301 6.39 -7.17 20.23
CA ASP A 301 7.79 -7.39 20.58
C ASP A 301 8.72 -6.44 19.81
N ALA A 302 8.47 -6.21 18.52
CA ALA A 302 9.19 -5.19 17.76
C ALA A 302 9.07 -3.80 18.39
N ARG A 303 7.87 -3.39 18.85
CA ARG A 303 7.70 -2.10 19.51
C ARG A 303 8.44 -2.02 20.85
N ARG A 304 8.45 -3.11 21.63
CA ARG A 304 9.22 -3.20 22.89
C ARG A 304 10.71 -3.05 22.63
N VAL A 305 11.26 -3.82 21.68
CA VAL A 305 12.67 -3.69 21.25
C VAL A 305 12.99 -2.27 20.79
N LEU A 306 12.11 -1.65 19.99
CA LEU A 306 12.30 -0.27 19.58
C LEU A 306 12.33 0.70 20.76
N ALA A 307 11.47 0.52 21.76
CA ALA A 307 11.46 1.35 22.95
C ALA A 307 12.75 1.16 23.77
N GLU A 308 13.18 -0.07 23.99
CA GLU A 308 14.44 -0.41 24.67
C GLU A 308 15.66 0.19 23.94
N MET A 309 15.73 0.07 22.62
CA MET A 309 16.79 0.69 21.83
C MET A 309 16.80 2.23 21.88
N LEU A 310 15.65 2.85 22.17
CA LEU A 310 15.46 4.30 22.25
C LEU A 310 15.62 4.85 23.68
N THR A 311 15.40 4.02 24.70
CA THR A 311 15.56 4.34 26.11
C THR A 311 16.89 3.75 26.58
N ARG A 312 18.01 4.45 26.33
CA ARG A 312 19.26 4.08 27.00
C ARG A 312 19.31 4.72 28.38
N GLU A 313 20.04 4.08 29.29
CA GLU A 313 20.32 4.60 30.63
C GLU A 313 20.86 6.03 30.58
N GLU A 314 20.42 6.83 31.55
CA GLU A 314 20.61 8.28 31.64
C GLU A 314 22.07 8.67 31.41
N GLY A 315 22.31 9.53 30.41
CA GLY A 315 23.64 10.03 30.06
C GLY A 315 24.19 9.52 28.72
N SER A 316 23.68 8.40 28.20
CA SER A 316 24.13 7.88 26.90
C SER A 316 23.24 8.33 25.73
N LYS A 317 23.85 8.79 24.63
CA LYS A 317 23.11 9.20 23.42
C LYS A 317 22.30 8.01 22.89
N THR A 318 21.02 8.25 22.60
CA THR A 318 20.12 7.23 22.05
C THR A 318 20.60 6.73 20.69
N ASN A 319 20.25 5.49 20.37
CA ASN A 319 20.62 4.88 19.10
C ASN A 319 19.98 5.64 17.92
N CYS A 320 20.74 5.91 16.87
CA CYS A 320 20.20 6.60 15.71
C CYS A 320 19.21 5.70 14.94
N TYR A 321 18.22 6.31 14.27
CA TYR A 321 17.18 5.55 13.57
C TYR A 321 17.73 4.67 12.45
N LYS A 322 18.83 5.09 11.81
CA LYS A 322 19.50 4.30 10.78
C LYS A 322 20.05 3.00 11.36
N PHE A 323 20.69 3.05 12.53
CA PHE A 323 21.18 1.87 13.22
C PHE A 323 20.02 0.96 13.67
N ILE A 324 19.00 1.52 14.32
CA ILE A 324 17.81 0.76 14.74
C ILE A 324 17.15 0.04 13.55
N SER A 325 17.04 0.70 12.39
CA SER A 325 16.51 0.10 11.16
C SER A 325 17.41 -1.00 10.57
N LEU A 326 18.73 -0.92 10.75
CA LEU A 326 19.68 -1.97 10.33
C LEU A 326 19.62 -3.21 11.25
N VAL A 327 19.34 -3.03 12.53
CA VAL A 327 19.20 -4.15 13.49
C VAL A 327 17.84 -4.83 13.32
N THR A 328 16.76 -4.05 13.39
CA THR A 328 15.37 -4.57 13.49
C THR A 328 14.64 -4.72 12.16
N GLY A 329 15.12 -4.07 11.09
CA GLY A 329 14.40 -3.99 9.81
C GLY A 329 13.12 -3.15 9.84
N CYS A 330 12.82 -2.47 10.95
CA CYS A 330 11.66 -1.61 11.07
C CYS A 330 11.77 -0.35 10.18
N SER A 331 10.61 0.17 9.77
CA SER A 331 10.52 1.41 8.98
C SER A 331 10.80 2.64 9.84
N MET A 332 11.31 3.71 9.22
CA MET A 332 11.57 4.98 9.92
C MET A 332 10.30 5.56 10.56
N ASN A 333 9.14 5.39 9.92
CA ASN A 333 7.86 5.85 10.45
C ASN A 333 7.48 5.09 11.74
N THR A 334 7.74 3.78 11.78
CA THR A 334 7.51 2.96 12.98
C THR A 334 8.42 3.41 14.12
N ILE A 335 9.71 3.60 13.85
CA ILE A 335 10.71 4.04 14.85
C ILE A 335 10.32 5.43 15.40
N SER A 336 10.01 6.38 14.52
CA SER A 336 9.58 7.73 14.89
C SER A 336 8.31 7.71 15.75
N SER A 337 7.33 6.87 15.40
CA SER A 337 6.10 6.72 16.18
C SER A 337 6.36 6.17 17.59
N VAL A 338 7.27 5.20 17.74
CA VAL A 338 7.63 4.65 19.07
C VAL A 338 8.41 5.68 19.86
N ASN A 339 9.36 6.40 19.25
CA ASN A 339 10.12 7.45 19.92
C ASN A 339 9.22 8.58 20.46
N LYS A 340 8.20 8.99 19.70
CA LYS A 340 7.21 9.97 20.18
C LYS A 340 6.47 9.47 21.41
N HIS A 341 6.22 8.16 21.51
CA HIS A 341 5.61 7.57 22.70
C HIS A 341 6.57 7.53 23.87
N VAL A 342 7.77 6.97 23.67
CA VAL A 342 8.81 6.87 24.72
C VAL A 342 9.11 8.25 25.32
N LYS A 343 9.20 9.30 24.50
CA LYS A 343 9.39 10.68 24.97
C LYS A 343 8.24 11.22 25.81
N ARG A 344 7.00 10.77 25.58
CA ARG A 344 5.82 11.21 26.35
C ARG A 344 5.70 10.48 27.68
N THR A 345 6.15 9.23 27.73
CA THR A 345 6.04 8.38 28.92
C THR A 345 7.34 8.26 29.71
N SER A 346 8.37 9.05 29.34
CA SER A 346 9.74 8.94 29.89
C SER A 346 10.29 7.50 29.89
N GLY A 347 9.80 6.65 28.97
CA GLY A 347 10.18 5.24 28.90
C GLY A 347 9.62 4.33 30.00
N SER A 348 8.82 4.83 30.95
CA SER A 348 8.28 4.02 32.06
C SER A 348 7.10 3.11 31.65
N GLU A 349 6.40 3.47 30.58
CA GLU A 349 5.24 2.74 30.09
C GLU A 349 5.56 1.90 28.83
N GLU A 350 5.03 0.68 28.76
CA GLU A 350 5.13 -0.14 27.56
C GLU A 350 4.61 0.63 26.32
N PRO A 351 5.31 0.54 25.18
CA PRO A 351 4.87 1.22 23.97
C PRO A 351 3.46 0.75 23.57
N PRO A 352 2.56 1.67 23.20
CA PRO A 352 1.14 1.42 23.14
C PRO A 352 0.88 0.44 22.02
N GLU A 353 -0.19 -0.33 22.18
CA GLU A 353 -0.66 -1.17 21.10
C GLU A 353 -0.92 -0.33 19.84
N HIS A 354 -0.74 -0.94 18.67
CA HIS A 354 -1.00 -0.28 17.38
C HIS A 354 -2.39 0.37 17.37
N GLY A 355 -2.50 1.61 16.86
CA GLY A 355 -3.70 2.44 16.96
C GLY A 355 -5.00 1.76 16.52
N LEU A 356 -4.95 0.84 15.54
CA LEU A 356 -6.11 0.02 15.16
C LEU A 356 -6.71 -0.76 16.34
N LYS A 357 -5.90 -1.40 17.19
CA LYS A 357 -6.42 -2.17 18.34
C LYS A 357 -7.09 -1.28 19.37
N ARG A 358 -6.48 -0.13 19.67
CA ARG A 358 -7.08 0.89 20.55
C ARG A 358 -8.38 1.41 19.95
N TRP A 359 -8.39 1.74 18.66
CA TRP A 359 -9.59 2.18 17.95
C TRP A 359 -10.73 1.17 18.03
N TRP A 360 -10.46 -0.14 17.89
CA TRP A 360 -11.49 -1.19 18.04
C TRP A 360 -11.99 -1.38 19.49
N ARG A 361 -11.18 -1.01 20.50
CA ARG A 361 -11.61 -0.96 21.90
C ARG A 361 -12.49 0.26 22.17
N ASP A 362 -12.07 1.42 21.67
CA ASP A 362 -12.77 2.70 21.85
C ASP A 362 -14.02 2.79 20.97
N ASN A 363 -14.08 2.01 19.88
CA ASN A 363 -15.21 1.91 18.97
C ASN A 363 -15.63 0.43 18.88
N PRO A 364 -16.18 -0.15 19.97
CA PRO A 364 -16.72 -1.49 19.90
C PRO A 364 -17.77 -1.47 18.79
N LYS A 365 -17.61 -2.37 17.80
CA LYS A 365 -18.57 -2.50 16.72
C LYS A 365 -19.94 -2.56 17.36
N ARG A 366 -20.82 -1.58 17.07
CA ARG A 366 -22.21 -1.59 17.54
C ARG A 366 -22.72 -2.99 17.32
N THR A 367 -22.83 -3.76 18.39
CA THR A 367 -23.39 -5.10 18.35
C THR A 367 -24.72 -4.89 17.68
N LYS A 368 -24.96 -5.52 16.52
CA LYS A 368 -26.28 -5.46 15.90
C LYS A 368 -27.21 -6.02 16.96
N VAL A 369 -27.89 -5.12 17.68
CA VAL A 369 -28.91 -5.49 18.64
C VAL A 369 -29.91 -6.25 17.79
N ASN A 370 -30.02 -7.55 18.04
CA ASN A 370 -30.94 -8.40 17.32
C ASN A 370 -32.33 -7.78 17.47
N LEU A 371 -32.85 -7.23 16.36
CA LEU A 371 -34.19 -6.64 16.31
C LEU A 371 -35.29 -7.66 16.70
N SER A 372 -34.96 -8.95 16.79
CA SER A 372 -35.84 -9.99 17.31
C SER A 372 -36.16 -9.83 18.79
N ASP A 373 -35.28 -9.24 19.61
CA ASP A 373 -35.57 -9.02 21.05
C ASP A 373 -36.46 -7.79 21.29
N ARG A 374 -36.53 -6.87 20.32
CA ARG A 374 -37.46 -5.73 20.39
C ARG A 374 -38.91 -6.12 20.09
N LYS A 375 -39.15 -7.25 19.41
CA LYS A 375 -40.52 -7.73 19.12
C LYS A 375 -41.18 -8.45 20.30
N LYS A 376 -40.42 -8.91 21.30
CA LYS A 376 -40.98 -9.56 22.52
C LYS A 376 -41.39 -8.58 23.63
N LYS A 377 -40.97 -7.31 23.59
CA LYS A 377 -41.33 -6.32 24.63
C LYS A 377 -42.52 -5.41 24.31
N ASN A 378 -43.09 -5.46 23.10
CA ASN A 378 -44.27 -4.67 22.72
C ASN A 378 -45.55 -5.50 22.50
N GLY A 379 -45.57 -6.78 22.90
CA GLY A 379 -46.72 -7.67 22.75
C GLY A 379 -47.66 -7.72 23.96
N GLY A 380 -47.93 -6.60 24.63
CA GLY A 380 -48.69 -6.61 25.89
C GLY A 380 -49.49 -5.34 26.15
N LYS A 381 -50.51 -5.09 25.31
CA LYS A 381 -51.80 -4.42 25.61
C LYS A 381 -52.36 -3.82 24.32
N GLN A 382 -53.19 -4.60 23.62
CA GLN A 382 -54.28 -4.03 22.83
C GLN A 382 -55.57 -4.57 23.44
N SER A 383 -56.17 -3.71 24.27
CA SER A 383 -57.56 -3.80 24.69
C SER A 383 -58.45 -3.51 23.49
N GLU A 384 -59.50 -4.31 23.37
CA GLU A 384 -60.64 -4.14 22.47
C GLU A 384 -61.14 -2.69 22.44
N ARG A 385 -61.27 -2.11 21.24
CA ARG A 385 -62.32 -1.14 20.94
C ARG A 385 -62.89 -1.39 19.56
N LYS A 386 -64.21 -1.45 19.56
CA LYS A 386 -65.16 -1.69 18.48
C LYS A 386 -65.07 -0.63 17.38
N ILE A 387 -65.26 -1.11 16.15
CA ILE A 387 -66.16 -0.61 15.08
C ILE A 387 -66.50 0.88 15.10
N GLY A 388 -66.14 1.56 14.02
CA GLY A 388 -66.74 2.81 13.58
C GLY A 388 -66.33 3.09 12.13
N ASP A 389 -67.29 2.99 11.23
CA ASP A 389 -67.25 3.43 9.83
C ASP A 389 -66.71 4.85 9.68
N SER A 390 -66.13 5.13 8.51
CA SER A 390 -66.33 6.32 7.64
C SER A 390 -65.05 6.86 6.99
N ASP A 391 -65.20 7.03 5.67
CA ASP A 391 -64.62 8.06 4.81
C ASP A 391 -63.14 8.04 4.40
N SER A 392 -62.98 7.66 3.13
CA SER A 392 -61.88 8.02 2.26
C SER A 392 -61.74 9.54 2.14
N PRO A 393 -60.50 10.04 2.00
CA PRO A 393 -60.28 11.00 0.93
C PRO A 393 -59.02 10.72 0.10
N SER A 394 -59.24 10.82 -1.19
CA SER A 394 -58.27 11.05 -2.26
C SER A 394 -57.49 12.36 -2.05
N LEU A 395 -56.16 12.32 -2.24
CA LEU A 395 -55.32 13.49 -2.56
C LEU A 395 -54.08 12.97 -3.32
N GLN A 396 -54.06 13.11 -4.64
CA GLN A 396 -53.53 14.25 -5.40
C GLN A 396 -52.01 14.34 -5.40
N THR A 397 -51.48 14.00 -6.58
CA THR A 397 -50.11 14.13 -7.04
C THR A 397 -49.75 15.60 -7.27
N ALA A 398 -48.78 16.13 -6.51
CA ALA A 398 -48.22 17.46 -6.74
C ALA A 398 -47.01 17.37 -7.69
N ALA A 399 -47.20 17.86 -8.91
CA ALA A 399 -46.15 18.14 -9.88
C ALA A 399 -45.27 19.32 -9.39
N LYS A 400 -43.95 19.21 -9.59
CA LYS A 400 -43.02 20.33 -9.41
C LYS A 400 -42.76 21.01 -10.75
N PRO A 401 -42.75 22.35 -10.84
CA PRO A 401 -42.50 23.05 -12.07
C PRO A 401 -41.00 23.14 -12.39
N ASP A 402 -40.76 22.96 -13.68
CA ASP A 402 -39.52 23.12 -14.43
C ASP A 402 -38.98 24.55 -14.30
N LYS A 403 -37.68 24.69 -14.03
CA LYS A 403 -36.99 25.99 -13.95
C LYS A 403 -35.94 26.08 -15.03
N SER A 404 -36.21 27.02 -15.93
CA SER A 404 -35.25 28.01 -16.44
C SER A 404 -34.27 27.54 -17.52
N LEU A 405 -34.79 27.54 -18.75
CA LEU A 405 -34.10 28.11 -19.90
C LEU A 405 -33.59 29.53 -19.58
N ARG A 406 -32.28 29.78 -19.72
CA ARG A 406 -31.78 31.13 -19.94
C ARG A 406 -30.63 31.12 -20.94
N ALA A 407 -30.94 31.64 -22.11
CA ALA A 407 -30.04 32.01 -23.18
C ALA A 407 -29.09 33.15 -22.75
N LYS A 408 -27.85 33.11 -23.25
CA LYS A 408 -27.00 34.26 -23.58
C LYS A 408 -26.17 33.82 -24.80
N ALA A 409 -26.51 34.24 -26.01
CA ALA A 409 -26.28 35.56 -26.61
C ALA A 409 -24.78 35.86 -26.78
N THR A 410 -24.37 35.66 -28.03
CA THR A 410 -23.18 36.15 -28.74
C THR A 410 -22.98 37.65 -28.56
N LEU A 411 -21.73 38.07 -28.39
CA LEU A 411 -21.27 39.43 -28.64
C LEU A 411 -19.95 39.31 -29.40
N SER A 412 -20.02 39.71 -30.66
CA SER A 412 -18.90 40.09 -31.51
C SER A 412 -18.89 41.61 -31.52
N GLU A 413 -17.76 42.21 -31.14
CA GLU A 413 -17.20 43.46 -31.67
C GLU A 413 -15.72 43.51 -31.31
#